data_AF-Q1IST8-F1
#
_entry.id   AF-Q1IST8-F1
#
_cell.length_a   1.000
_cell.length_b   1.000
_cell.length_c   1.000
_cell.angle_alpha   90.00
_cell.angle_beta   90.00
_cell.angle_gamma   90.00
#
_symmetry.space_group_name_H-M   'P 1'
#
loop_
_entity.id
_entity.type
_entity.pdbx_description
1 polymer ?
#
loop_
_entity_poly.entity_id
_entity_poly.type
_entity_poly.pdbx_seq_one_letter_code
_entity_poly.pdbx_strand_id
1 'polypeptide(L)'
;MQLATSRIATDGYEIVPDVFAPAECDELLRQAGGFPRSRAGMRHLMSVDSVARVALNPRMMKIAQSAIGDDAKPFKATLFDKSSDANWLVVWHQDTALPLAERHDKPGWGPWPVKEGIIYAHAPARALEQVVALLTKTARFAFCQALTYSEC
;
A
#
# COMPACT_ATOMS: atom_id res chain seq x y z
N MET A 1 0.52 -29.83 -7.64
CA MET A 1 1.14 -28.94 -6.63
C MET A 1 0.00 -28.17 -5.99
N GLN A 2 -0.35 -28.54 -4.76
CA GLN A 2 -1.55 -28.07 -4.08
C GLN A 2 -1.36 -26.59 -3.74
N LEU A 3 -2.20 -25.71 -4.29
CA LEU A 3 -2.30 -24.32 -3.85
C LEU A 3 -2.69 -24.38 -2.37
N ALA A 4 -1.77 -24.03 -1.47
CA ALA A 4 -2.15 -23.67 -0.13
C ALA A 4 -3.19 -22.55 -0.28
N THR A 5 -4.42 -22.80 0.16
CA THR A 5 -5.45 -21.76 0.18
C THR A 5 -4.90 -20.63 1.03
N SER A 6 -4.46 -19.55 0.39
CA SER A 6 -3.83 -18.44 1.11
C SER A 6 -4.81 -17.94 2.16
N ARG A 7 -4.33 -17.70 3.39
CA ARG A 7 -5.16 -17.12 4.47
C ARG A 7 -5.77 -15.79 4.05
N ILE A 8 -5.16 -15.09 3.10
CA ILE A 8 -5.72 -13.88 2.49
C ILE A 8 -7.11 -14.15 1.90
N ALA A 9 -7.32 -15.30 1.25
CA ALA A 9 -8.60 -15.61 0.62
C ALA A 9 -9.73 -15.91 1.62
N THR A 10 -9.41 -16.40 2.82
CA THR A 10 -10.41 -16.72 3.85
C THR A 10 -10.58 -15.59 4.87
N ASP A 11 -9.49 -14.98 5.29
CA ASP A 11 -9.43 -14.07 6.43
C ASP A 11 -9.29 -12.60 5.98
N GLY A 12 -8.99 -12.36 4.70
CA GLY A 12 -8.75 -11.02 4.14
C GLY A 12 -7.37 -10.44 4.48
N TYR A 13 -6.53 -11.17 5.23
CA TYR A 13 -5.16 -10.77 5.58
C TYR A 13 -4.26 -11.97 5.88
N GLU A 14 -2.96 -11.73 5.86
CA GLU A 14 -1.94 -12.67 6.32
C GLU A 14 -0.79 -11.92 7.00
N ILE A 15 -0.24 -12.51 8.06
CA ILE A 15 0.94 -11.96 8.76
C ILE A 15 2.14 -12.80 8.35
N VAL A 16 3.09 -12.17 7.64
CA VAL A 16 4.37 -12.78 7.29
C VAL A 16 5.42 -12.26 8.26
N PRO A 17 5.89 -13.08 9.23
CA PRO A 17 6.91 -12.66 10.18
C PRO A 17 8.28 -12.53 9.51
N ASP A 18 9.17 -11.76 10.15
CA ASP A 18 10.61 -11.74 9.86
C ASP A 18 11.01 -11.45 8.40
N VAL A 19 10.19 -10.68 7.67
CA VAL A 19 10.50 -10.23 6.30
C VAL A 19 11.74 -9.33 6.29
N PHE A 20 11.84 -8.45 7.28
CA PHE A 20 12.97 -7.55 7.51
C PHE A 20 13.38 -7.59 8.98
N ALA A 21 14.69 -7.54 9.23
CA ALA A 21 15.21 -7.36 10.58
C ALA A 21 14.87 -5.95 11.12
N PRO A 22 14.77 -5.74 12.45
CA PRO A 22 14.50 -4.44 13.03
C PRO A 22 15.46 -3.33 12.56
N ALA A 23 16.75 -3.63 12.43
CA ALA A 23 17.74 -2.67 11.95
C ALA A 23 17.54 -2.29 10.47
N GLU A 24 17.11 -3.23 9.63
CA GLU A 24 16.75 -2.94 8.23
C GLU A 24 15.55 -1.99 8.20
N CYS A 25 14.52 -2.28 9.00
CA CYS A 25 13.36 -1.41 9.15
C CYS A 25 13.76 0.02 9.55
N ASP A 26 14.60 0.19 10.58
CA ASP A 26 15.05 1.51 11.02
C ASP A 26 15.81 2.29 9.94
N GLU A 27 16.66 1.60 9.17
CA GLU A 27 17.38 2.22 8.05
C GLU A 27 16.43 2.66 6.93
N LEU A 28 15.45 1.84 6.58
CA LEU A 28 14.42 2.19 5.60
C LEU A 28 13.62 3.44 6.03
N LEU A 29 13.31 3.53 7.32
CA LEU A 29 12.64 4.69 7.90
C LEU A 29 13.50 5.95 7.88
N ARG A 30 14.80 5.82 8.16
CA ARG A 30 15.74 6.93 8.09
C ARG A 30 15.83 7.48 6.66
N GLN A 31 15.92 6.59 5.67
CA GLN A 31 15.93 6.97 4.26
C GLN A 31 14.61 7.58 3.79
N ALA A 32 13.49 7.23 4.42
CA ALA A 32 12.18 7.83 4.19
C ALA A 32 11.90 9.05 5.10
N GLY A 33 12.82 9.42 5.99
CA GLY A 33 12.61 10.33 7.12
C GLY A 33 13.04 11.79 6.91
N GLY A 34 13.59 12.13 5.74
CA GLY A 34 14.06 13.48 5.42
C GLY A 34 12.96 14.48 5.03
N PHE A 35 11.69 14.12 5.17
CA PHE A 35 10.58 14.91 4.64
C PHE A 35 9.75 15.56 5.77
N PRO A 36 9.25 16.80 5.56
CA PRO A 36 8.35 17.45 6.51
C PRO A 36 7.09 16.60 6.66
N ARG A 37 6.85 16.10 7.88
CA ARG A 37 5.69 15.26 8.18
C ARG A 37 4.47 16.13 8.47
N SER A 38 3.37 15.86 7.79
CA SER A 38 2.07 16.31 8.29
C SER A 38 1.72 15.52 9.56
N ARG A 39 0.78 16.04 10.34
CA ARG A 39 0.24 15.36 11.52
C ARG A 39 -0.42 14.01 11.19
N ALA A 40 -0.69 13.71 9.92
CA ALA A 40 -1.31 12.47 9.43
C ALA A 40 -0.32 11.51 8.73
N GLY A 41 0.99 11.81 8.74
CA GLY A 41 1.99 11.11 7.95
C GLY A 41 2.15 11.68 6.53
N MET A 42 2.54 10.84 5.56
CA MET A 42 2.84 11.24 4.18
C MET A 42 2.24 10.29 3.14
N ARG A 43 1.71 10.86 2.04
CA ARG A 43 1.16 10.13 0.89
C ARG A 43 2.10 10.28 -0.31
N HIS A 44 1.80 9.55 -1.39
CA HIS A 44 2.51 9.66 -2.67
C HIS A 44 4.01 9.37 -2.62
N LEU A 45 4.44 8.55 -1.66
CA LEU A 45 5.85 8.29 -1.42
C LEU A 45 6.51 7.37 -2.46
N MET A 46 5.78 6.91 -3.48
CA MET A 46 6.38 6.12 -4.56
C MET A 46 7.39 6.95 -5.38
N SER A 47 7.30 8.27 -5.34
CA SER A 47 8.30 9.18 -5.95
C SER A 47 9.59 9.31 -5.14
N VAL A 48 9.65 8.75 -3.93
CA VAL A 48 10.84 8.76 -3.08
C VAL A 48 11.65 7.50 -3.36
N ASP A 49 12.88 7.65 -3.87
CA ASP A 49 13.73 6.52 -4.30
C ASP A 49 13.91 5.44 -3.23
N SER A 50 14.14 5.83 -1.98
CA SER A 50 14.30 4.89 -0.87
C SER A 50 13.04 4.06 -0.63
N VAL A 51 11.88 4.69 -0.77
CA VAL A 51 10.58 4.07 -0.60
C VAL A 51 10.27 3.15 -1.79
N ALA A 52 10.53 3.59 -3.02
CA ALA A 52 10.40 2.79 -4.22
C ALA A 52 11.29 1.53 -4.16
N ARG A 53 12.52 1.64 -3.65
CA ARG A 53 13.43 0.50 -3.45
C ARG A 53 12.89 -0.53 -2.45
N VAL A 54 12.20 -0.10 -1.41
CA VAL A 54 11.50 -1.02 -0.48
C VAL A 54 10.34 -1.69 -1.17
N ALA A 55 9.55 -0.92 -1.93
CA ALA A 55 8.40 -1.44 -2.64
C ALA A 55 8.77 -2.50 -3.68
N LEU A 56 9.88 -2.27 -4.38
CA LEU A 56 10.43 -3.19 -5.36
C LEU A 56 11.38 -4.24 -4.76
N ASN A 57 11.51 -4.31 -3.43
CA ASN A 57 12.38 -5.30 -2.80
C ASN A 57 11.89 -6.71 -3.16
N PRO A 58 12.77 -7.64 -3.59
CA PRO A 58 12.36 -8.98 -4.00
C PRO A 58 11.54 -9.74 -2.95
N ARG A 59 11.80 -9.51 -1.65
CA ARG A 59 11.02 -10.11 -0.56
C ARG A 59 9.58 -9.60 -0.55
N MET A 60 9.38 -8.30 -0.76
CA MET A 60 8.04 -7.68 -0.82
C MET A 60 7.29 -8.11 -2.09
N MET A 61 7.97 -8.05 -3.24
CA MET A 61 7.38 -8.47 -4.51
C MET A 61 6.95 -9.93 -4.49
N LYS A 62 7.75 -10.82 -3.90
CA LYS A 62 7.39 -12.23 -3.76
C LYS A 62 6.12 -12.44 -2.94
N ILE A 63 5.94 -11.68 -1.85
CA ILE A 63 4.71 -11.73 -1.04
C ILE A 63 3.52 -11.23 -1.87
N ALA A 64 3.67 -10.09 -2.56
CA ALA A 64 2.63 -9.55 -3.42
C ALA A 64 2.21 -10.53 -4.52
N GLN A 65 3.19 -11.10 -5.23
CA GLN A 65 2.99 -12.05 -6.31
C GLN A 65 2.32 -13.33 -5.82
N SER A 66 2.66 -13.80 -4.61
CA SER A 66 1.98 -14.95 -4.01
C SER A 66 0.51 -14.69 -3.69
N ALA A 67 0.12 -13.43 -3.49
CA ALA A 67 -1.24 -13.03 -3.15
C ALA A 67 -2.11 -12.75 -4.39
N ILE A 68 -1.57 -12.02 -5.38
CA ILE A 68 -2.36 -11.48 -6.51
C ILE A 68 -1.79 -11.82 -7.90
N GLY A 69 -0.75 -12.66 -7.97
CA GLY A 69 -0.15 -13.12 -9.22
C GLY A 69 1.11 -12.37 -9.65
N ASP A 70 1.81 -12.92 -10.65
CA ASP A 70 3.16 -12.49 -11.06
C ASP A 70 3.24 -11.05 -11.58
N ASP A 71 2.12 -10.50 -12.06
CA ASP A 71 1.99 -9.13 -12.60
C ASP A 71 1.85 -8.04 -11.53
N ALA A 72 2.05 -8.37 -10.24
CA ALA A 72 2.04 -7.40 -9.16
C ALA A 72 3.04 -6.25 -9.40
N LYS A 73 2.61 -5.00 -9.24
CA LYS A 73 3.38 -3.76 -9.40
C LYS A 73 2.95 -2.71 -8.36
N PRO A 74 3.89 -2.13 -7.59
CA PRO A 74 3.55 -1.12 -6.61
C PRO A 74 3.12 0.19 -7.28
N PHE A 75 1.99 0.75 -6.88
CA PHE A 75 1.47 2.01 -7.45
C PHE A 75 1.23 3.11 -6.39
N LYS A 76 1.14 2.76 -5.11
CA LYS A 76 0.87 3.70 -4.02
C LYS A 76 1.68 3.31 -2.79
N ALA A 77 2.21 4.34 -2.13
CA ALA A 77 2.98 4.26 -0.91
C ALA A 77 2.50 5.34 0.06
N THR A 78 2.15 4.94 1.28
CA THR A 78 1.72 5.84 2.35
C THR A 78 2.46 5.49 3.63
N LEU A 79 2.98 6.52 4.29
CA LEU A 79 3.59 6.44 5.62
C LEU A 79 2.60 6.98 6.64
N PHE A 80 2.19 6.15 7.59
CA PHE A 80 1.40 6.59 8.73
C PHE A 80 2.33 6.88 9.92
N ASP A 81 2.34 8.12 10.40
CA ASP A 81 3.01 8.48 11.65
C ASP A 81 2.07 8.19 12.82
N LYS A 82 2.47 7.31 13.74
CA LYS A 82 1.70 7.01 14.97
C LYS A 82 2.48 7.39 16.23
N SER A 83 3.33 8.41 16.15
CA SER A 83 3.97 9.00 17.33
C SER A 83 2.94 9.58 18.32
N SER A 84 3.35 9.81 19.56
CA SER A 84 2.48 10.38 20.61
C SER A 84 1.78 11.67 20.18
N ASP A 85 2.47 12.50 19.38
CA ASP A 85 2.02 13.85 19.02
C ASP A 85 1.11 13.84 17.76
N ALA A 86 1.05 12.69 17.09
CA ALA A 86 0.35 12.44 15.85
C ALA A 86 -0.46 11.13 15.91
N ASN A 87 -0.88 10.65 17.08
CA ASN A 87 -1.71 9.44 17.16
C ASN A 87 -3.18 9.80 16.97
N TRP A 88 -3.73 9.60 15.78
CA TRP A 88 -5.16 9.79 15.51
C TRP A 88 -5.93 8.47 15.38
N LEU A 89 -7.20 8.51 15.77
CA LEU A 89 -8.11 7.36 15.64
C LEU A 89 -8.41 7.10 14.17
N VAL A 90 -8.27 5.84 13.76
CA VAL A 90 -8.74 5.34 12.46
C VAL A 90 -9.91 4.40 12.75
N VAL A 91 -11.12 4.83 12.38
CA VAL A 91 -12.32 4.00 12.50
C VAL A 91 -12.26 2.80 11.53
N TRP A 92 -13.05 1.76 11.81
CA TRP A 92 -13.22 0.64 10.89
C TRP A 92 -13.66 1.15 9.51
N HIS A 93 -12.89 0.82 8.48
CA HIS A 93 -13.15 1.19 7.10
C HIS A 93 -12.44 0.23 6.15
N GLN A 94 -12.79 0.31 4.87
CA GLN A 94 -12.10 -0.36 3.77
C GLN A 94 -11.55 0.71 2.81
N ASP A 95 -10.30 0.56 2.35
CA ASP A 95 -9.77 1.42 1.29
C ASP A 95 -10.39 0.98 -0.04
N THR A 96 -11.29 1.80 -0.56
CA THR A 96 -12.02 1.53 -1.81
C THR A 96 -11.64 2.52 -2.91
N ALA A 97 -10.84 3.55 -2.59
CA ALA A 97 -10.50 4.62 -3.52
C ALA A 97 -9.08 4.42 -4.08
N LEU A 98 -9.00 4.18 -5.39
CA LEU A 98 -7.74 3.97 -6.10
C LEU A 98 -7.31 5.24 -6.84
N PRO A 99 -6.01 5.58 -6.84
CA PRO A 99 -5.47 6.63 -7.70
C PRO A 99 -5.45 6.16 -9.15
N LEU A 100 -5.71 7.07 -10.08
CA LEU A 100 -5.76 6.80 -11.52
C LEU A 100 -4.96 7.85 -12.28
N ALA A 101 -4.31 7.43 -13.36
CA ALA A 101 -3.58 8.34 -14.26
C ALA A 101 -4.54 9.22 -15.06
N GLU A 102 -5.67 8.65 -15.48
CA GLU A 102 -6.73 9.33 -16.19
C GLU A 102 -8.11 8.78 -15.81
N ARG A 103 -9.17 9.53 -16.16
CA ARG A 103 -10.55 9.11 -15.92
C ARG A 103 -10.98 8.16 -17.04
N HIS A 104 -11.52 7.01 -16.64
CA HIS A 104 -12.17 6.07 -17.55
C HIS A 104 -13.63 5.90 -17.14
N ASP A 105 -14.57 6.25 -18.01
CA ASP A 105 -16.01 6.10 -17.74
C ASP A 105 -16.45 4.63 -17.87
N LYS A 106 -16.00 3.79 -16.93
CA LYS A 106 -16.35 2.37 -16.82
C LYS A 106 -17.41 2.15 -15.73
N PRO A 107 -18.37 1.21 -15.91
CA PRO A 107 -19.40 0.95 -14.91
C PRO A 107 -18.83 0.58 -13.54
N GLY A 108 -19.37 1.18 -12.48
CA GLY A 108 -18.98 0.94 -11.10
C GLY A 108 -17.76 1.73 -10.62
N TRP A 109 -17.22 2.64 -11.44
CA TRP A 109 -16.19 3.59 -11.04
C TRP A 109 -16.76 4.97 -10.73
N GLY A 110 -16.20 5.61 -9.70
CA GLY A 110 -16.55 6.98 -9.29
C GLY A 110 -17.17 7.05 -7.90
N PRO A 111 -17.46 8.25 -7.35
CA PRO A 111 -17.15 9.58 -7.89
C PRO A 111 -15.65 9.84 -8.07
N TRP A 112 -15.30 10.91 -8.80
CA TRP A 112 -13.94 11.21 -9.30
C TRP A 112 -13.27 12.42 -8.60
N PRO A 113 -13.03 12.39 -7.28
CA PRO A 113 -12.36 13.51 -6.62
C PRO A 113 -10.89 13.62 -7.05
N VAL A 114 -10.40 14.86 -7.14
CA VAL A 114 -8.98 15.15 -7.33
C VAL A 114 -8.36 15.49 -5.98
N LYS A 115 -7.28 14.81 -5.61
CA LYS A 115 -6.53 15.04 -4.37
C LYS A 115 -5.06 15.22 -4.72
N GLU A 116 -4.49 16.35 -4.32
CA GLU A 116 -3.07 16.67 -4.58
C GLU A 116 -2.69 16.49 -6.07
N GLY A 117 -3.59 16.85 -6.98
CA GLY A 117 -3.41 16.72 -8.43
C GLY A 117 -3.63 15.30 -9.00
N ILE A 118 -3.93 14.31 -8.16
CA ILE A 118 -4.19 12.92 -8.58
C ILE A 118 -5.70 12.65 -8.59
N ILE A 119 -6.18 12.03 -9.67
CA ILE A 119 -7.56 11.57 -9.80
C ILE A 119 -7.72 10.31 -8.94
N TYR A 120 -8.74 10.31 -8.11
CA TYR A 120 -9.18 9.11 -7.38
C TYR A 120 -10.56 8.70 -7.83
N ALA A 121 -10.87 7.41 -7.70
CA ALA A 121 -12.22 6.93 -7.83
C ALA A 121 -12.47 5.74 -6.91
N HIS A 122 -13.71 5.60 -6.42
CA HIS A 122 -14.08 4.32 -5.81
C HIS A 122 -14.06 3.25 -6.90
N ALA A 123 -13.35 2.17 -6.60
CA ALA A 123 -13.17 1.06 -7.50
C ALA A 123 -14.21 -0.04 -7.22
N PRO A 124 -14.71 -0.73 -8.25
CA PRO A 124 -15.60 -1.87 -8.08
C PRO A 124 -14.84 -3.06 -7.46
N ALA A 125 -15.57 -4.02 -6.86
CA ALA A 125 -14.98 -5.19 -6.20
C ALA A 125 -13.95 -5.94 -7.08
N ARG A 126 -14.28 -6.17 -8.36
CA ARG A 126 -13.41 -6.80 -9.37
C ARG A 126 -12.02 -6.14 -9.52
N ALA A 127 -11.92 -4.86 -9.19
CA ALA A 127 -10.67 -4.12 -9.19
C ALA A 127 -9.94 -4.23 -7.85
N LEU A 128 -10.69 -4.09 -6.75
CA LEU A 128 -10.14 -4.20 -5.40
C LEU A 128 -9.61 -5.61 -5.07
N GLU A 129 -10.20 -6.66 -5.65
CA GLU A 129 -9.73 -8.05 -5.53
C GLU A 129 -8.33 -8.28 -6.11
N GLN A 130 -7.87 -7.38 -6.99
CA GLN A 130 -6.53 -7.42 -7.56
C GLN A 130 -5.54 -6.56 -6.76
N VAL A 131 -5.98 -5.91 -5.68
CA VAL A 131 -5.14 -5.05 -4.86
C VAL A 131 -4.79 -5.77 -3.56
N VAL A 132 -3.50 -5.92 -3.27
CA VAL A 132 -3.03 -6.25 -1.92
C VAL A 132 -2.36 -5.03 -1.29
N ALA A 133 -2.62 -4.82 -0.01
CA ALA A 133 -1.90 -3.86 0.82
C ALA A 133 -0.82 -4.60 1.63
N LEU A 134 0.46 -4.32 1.36
CA LEU A 134 1.55 -4.81 2.22
C LEU A 134 1.84 -3.80 3.31
N LEU A 135 1.69 -4.23 4.58
CA LEU A 135 1.94 -3.40 5.75
C LEU A 135 3.20 -3.85 6.49
N THR A 136 4.25 -3.02 6.45
CA THR A 136 5.41 -3.21 7.33
C THR A 136 5.21 -2.41 8.61
N LYS A 137 5.10 -3.10 9.74
CA LYS A 137 5.02 -2.45 11.05
C LYS A 137 6.40 -2.30 11.64
N THR A 138 6.74 -1.07 11.99
CA THR A 138 7.87 -0.74 12.86
C THR A 138 7.33 -0.08 14.12
N ALA A 139 8.19 0.25 15.10
CA ALA A 139 7.75 0.96 16.30
C ALA A 139 7.08 2.33 16.00
N ARG A 140 7.31 2.92 14.82
CA ARG A 140 6.90 4.30 14.51
C ARG A 140 6.06 4.46 13.24
N PHE A 141 6.04 3.46 12.34
CA PHE A 141 5.43 3.63 11.03
C PHE A 141 4.75 2.38 10.49
N ALA A 142 3.70 2.63 9.69
CA ALA A 142 3.15 1.66 8.77
C ALA A 142 3.40 2.13 7.34
N PHE A 143 3.99 1.27 6.52
CA PHE A 143 4.11 1.47 5.08
C PHE A 143 3.01 0.68 4.40
N CYS A 144 2.13 1.31 3.64
CA CYS A 144 1.12 0.61 2.84
C CYS A 144 1.53 0.66 1.37
N GLN A 145 1.87 -0.49 0.79
CA GLN A 145 2.05 -0.65 -0.64
C GLN A 145 0.83 -1.30 -1.25
N ALA A 146 0.21 -0.66 -2.23
CA ALA A 146 -0.82 -1.28 -3.05
C ALA A 146 -0.22 -1.73 -4.38
N LEU A 147 -0.43 -3.00 -4.75
CA LEU A 147 0.45 -3.70 -5.71
C LEU A 147 -0.21 -4.27 -6.98
N THR A 148 -1.43 -3.90 -7.38
CA THR A 148 -1.84 -3.84 -8.81
C THR A 148 -3.27 -3.30 -9.00
N TYR A 149 -3.53 -2.67 -10.14
CA TYR A 149 -4.78 -2.79 -10.90
C TYR A 149 -4.45 -2.59 -12.40
N SER A 150 -4.68 -3.61 -13.24
CA SER A 150 -4.37 -3.57 -14.68
C SER A 150 -5.61 -3.22 -15.52
N GLU A 151 -5.99 -1.95 -15.54
CA GLU A 151 -6.70 -1.29 -16.65
C GLU A 151 -6.42 0.23 -16.68
N CYS A 152 -5.13 0.58 -16.67
CA CYS A 152 -4.59 1.85 -17.21
C CYS A 152 -3.41 1.49 -18.12
#